data_AF-A0A9W9ZFK3-F1
#
_entry.id   AF-A0A9W9ZFK3-F1
#
_cell.length_a   1.000
_cell.length_b   1.000
_cell.length_c   1.000
_cell.angle_alpha   90.00
_cell.angle_beta   90.00
_cell.angle_gamma   90.00
#
_symmetry.space_group_name_H-M   'P 1'
#
loop_
_entity.id
_entity.type
_entity.pdbx_description
1 polymer ?
#
loop_
_entity_poly.entity_id
_entity_poly.type
_entity_poly.pdbx_seq_one_letter_code
_entity_poly.pdbx_strand_id
1 'polypeptide(L)'
;MACESTYFGLEEFTATHQMCDLLAKSSPMVSNTFNNLDSSSMDFWLSTFMESFRKVDKSQSGIIDMHSFESMLASIINVHPNSFIIQKIIGNLSKSKDDTISGVEVLAYIPYFVSVAPKDT
;
A
#
# COMPACT_ATOMS: atom_id res chain seq x y z
N MET A 1 -35.41 18.60 -5.34
CA MET A 1 -34.99 17.25 -5.79
C MET A 1 -33.80 16.86 -4.94
N ALA A 2 -33.98 15.94 -4.00
CA ALA A 2 -32.86 15.35 -3.28
C ALA A 2 -32.22 14.32 -4.22
N CYS A 3 -30.95 14.53 -4.57
CA CYS A 3 -30.14 13.46 -5.13
C CYS A 3 -29.85 12.50 -3.99
N GLU A 4 -30.71 11.51 -3.79
CA GLU A 4 -30.41 10.37 -2.91
C GLU A 4 -29.20 9.65 -3.50
N SER A 5 -28.02 9.90 -2.93
CA SER A 5 -26.80 9.17 -3.23
C SER A 5 -27.03 7.70 -2.88
N THR A 6 -27.37 6.90 -3.88
CA THR A 6 -27.75 5.49 -3.73
C THR A 6 -26.54 4.58 -3.45
N TYR A 7 -25.34 5.17 -3.33
CA TYR A 7 -24.06 4.47 -3.20
C TYR A 7 -23.16 5.05 -2.11
N PHE A 8 -23.72 5.83 -1.17
CA PHE A 8 -22.95 6.28 -0.01
C PHE A 8 -22.43 5.06 0.77
N GLY A 9 -21.11 4.90 0.85
CA GLY A 9 -20.47 3.77 1.53
C GLY A 9 -20.16 2.55 0.67
N LEU A 10 -20.58 2.48 -0.61
CA LEU A 10 -20.33 1.28 -1.43
C LEU A 10 -18.86 1.15 -1.82
N GLU A 11 -18.20 2.26 -2.13
CA GLU A 11 -16.79 2.28 -2.50
C GLU A 11 -15.93 1.88 -1.30
N GLU A 12 -16.23 2.42 -0.11
CA GLU A 12 -15.57 2.07 1.14
C GLU A 12 -15.78 0.60 1.51
N PHE A 13 -17.00 0.09 1.34
CA PHE A 13 -17.31 -1.33 1.57
C PHE A 13 -16.52 -2.24 0.62
N THR A 14 -16.49 -1.89 -0.67
CA THR A 14 -15.78 -2.67 -1.70
C THR A 14 -14.27 -2.67 -1.43
N ALA A 15 -13.70 -1.51 -1.12
CA ALA A 15 -12.29 -1.39 -0.78
C ALA A 15 -11.94 -2.20 0.48
N THR A 16 -12.80 -2.14 1.51
CA THR A 16 -12.61 -2.91 2.76
C THR A 16 -12.64 -4.41 2.49
N HIS A 17 -13.60 -4.89 1.70
CA HIS A 17 -13.69 -6.30 1.33
C HIS A 17 -12.45 -6.76 0.55
N GLN A 18 -11.99 -5.96 -0.41
CA GLN A 18 -10.78 -6.24 -1.16
C GLN A 18 -9.54 -6.31 -0.27
N MET A 19 -9.41 -5.42 0.73
CA MET A 19 -8.34 -5.50 1.71
C MET A 19 -8.39 -6.81 2.50
N CYS A 20 -9.57 -7.22 2.97
CA CYS A 20 -9.72 -8.50 3.67
C CYS A 20 -9.26 -9.69 2.80
N ASP A 21 -9.64 -9.71 1.53
CA ASP A 21 -9.24 -10.75 0.58
C ASP A 21 -7.72 -10.76 0.33
N LEU A 22 -7.10 -9.58 0.20
CA LEU A 22 -5.65 -9.44 0.04
C LEU A 22 -4.90 -9.94 1.27
N LEU A 23 -5.35 -9.55 2.46
CA LEU A 23 -4.74 -9.97 3.72
C LEU A 23 -4.88 -11.48 3.96
N ALA A 24 -6.03 -12.06 3.62
CA ALA A 24 -6.25 -13.51 3.73
C ALA A 24 -5.35 -14.34 2.82
N LYS A 25 -4.92 -13.77 1.69
CA LYS A 25 -4.02 -14.42 0.70
C LYS A 25 -2.55 -14.01 0.87
N SER A 26 -2.27 -13.12 1.82
CA SER A 26 -0.93 -12.57 2.02
C SER A 26 0.05 -13.63 2.52
N SER A 27 1.35 -13.42 2.26
CA SER A 27 2.37 -14.33 2.75
C SER A 27 2.44 -14.31 4.29
N PRO A 28 2.90 -15.40 4.94
CA PRO A 28 3.06 -15.42 6.40
C PRO A 28 3.94 -14.27 6.93
N MET A 29 4.89 -13.80 6.12
CA MET A 29 5.74 -12.67 6.47
C MET A 29 4.95 -11.36 6.55
N VAL A 30 4.02 -11.15 5.61
CA VAL A 30 3.13 -9.99 5.60
C VAL A 30 2.15 -10.10 6.77
N SER A 31 1.43 -11.23 6.92
CA SER A 31 0.42 -11.39 7.97
C SER A 31 0.98 -11.26 9.40
N ASN A 32 2.20 -11.72 9.66
CA ASN A 32 2.81 -11.64 11.00
C ASN A 32 3.14 -10.21 11.44
N THR A 33 3.28 -9.26 10.50
CA THR A 33 3.62 -7.87 10.82
C THR A 33 2.46 -7.09 11.43
N PHE A 34 1.22 -7.51 11.14
CA PHE A 34 0.00 -6.86 11.66
C PHE A 34 -0.16 -6.97 13.17
N ASN A 35 0.46 -7.97 13.81
CA ASN A 35 0.34 -8.19 15.26
C ASN A 35 1.15 -7.20 16.12
N ASN A 36 2.09 -6.46 15.52
CA ASN A 36 3.05 -5.62 16.23
C ASN A 36 2.92 -4.13 15.90
N LEU A 37 1.80 -3.71 15.33
CA LEU A 37 1.62 -2.32 14.94
C LEU A 37 1.15 -1.42 16.08
N ASP A 38 1.91 -0.36 16.27
CA ASP A 38 1.48 0.80 17.03
C ASP A 38 0.45 1.59 16.21
N SER A 39 -0.81 1.54 16.64
CA SER A 39 -1.92 2.24 16.00
C SER A 39 -1.71 3.76 15.95
N SER A 40 -0.93 4.34 16.86
CA SER A 40 -0.72 5.80 16.89
C SER A 40 0.18 6.28 15.75
N SER A 41 1.11 5.45 15.30
CA SER A 41 1.98 5.73 14.15
C SER A 41 1.29 5.49 12.81
N MET A 42 0.15 4.78 12.79
CA MET A 42 -0.48 4.35 11.54
C MET A 42 -1.17 5.48 10.77
N ASP A 43 -1.79 6.44 11.44
CA ASP A 43 -2.40 7.58 10.75
C ASP A 43 -1.36 8.39 9.96
N PHE A 44 -0.17 8.55 10.54
CA PHE A 44 0.96 9.19 9.87
C PHE A 44 1.37 8.43 8.61
N TRP A 45 1.54 7.10 8.70
CA TRP A 45 1.93 6.29 7.56
C TRP A 45 0.83 6.23 6.49
N LEU A 46 -0.43 6.08 6.88
CA LEU A 46 -1.59 6.13 5.99
C LEU A 46 -1.60 7.43 5.17
N SER A 47 -1.50 8.58 5.84
CA SER A 47 -1.47 9.88 5.17
C SER A 47 -0.26 10.00 4.23
N THR A 48 0.93 9.62 4.71
CA THR A 48 2.17 9.70 3.93
C THR A 48 2.10 8.87 2.65
N PHE A 49 1.68 7.60 2.74
CA PHE A 49 1.58 6.72 1.58
C PHE A 49 0.50 7.17 0.61
N MET A 50 -0.66 7.62 1.10
CA MET A 50 -1.76 8.05 0.22
C MET A 50 -1.50 9.38 -0.47
N GLU A 51 -0.85 10.32 0.19
CA GLU A 51 -0.40 11.55 -0.46
C GLU A 51 0.64 11.27 -1.53
N SER A 52 1.58 10.38 -1.26
CA SER A 52 2.60 9.99 -2.25
C SER A 52 1.98 9.25 -3.44
N PHE A 53 1.07 8.31 -3.19
CA PHE A 53 0.35 7.58 -4.23
C PHE A 53 -0.40 8.54 -5.16
N ARG A 54 -1.14 9.50 -4.60
CA ARG A 54 -1.87 10.52 -5.39
C ARG A 54 -0.97 11.39 -6.26
N LYS A 55 0.27 11.66 -5.84
CA LYS A 55 1.25 12.41 -6.64
C LYS A 55 1.73 11.60 -7.85
N VAL A 56 1.77 10.28 -7.71
CA VAL A 56 2.28 9.35 -8.72
C VAL A 56 1.17 8.91 -9.67
N ASP A 57 -0.05 8.68 -9.19
CA ASP A 57 -1.26 8.40 -9.99
C ASP A 57 -1.81 9.68 -10.64
N LYS A 58 -1.07 10.20 -11.61
CA LYS A 58 -1.43 11.45 -12.32
C LYS A 58 -2.78 11.39 -13.02
N SER A 59 -3.20 10.19 -13.43
CA SER A 59 -4.48 9.93 -14.07
C SER A 59 -5.66 9.79 -13.10
N GLN A 60 -5.40 9.74 -11.78
CA GLN A 60 -6.41 9.42 -10.77
C GLN A 60 -7.16 8.13 -11.08
N SER A 61 -6.43 7.14 -11.62
CA SER A 61 -6.97 5.85 -12.04
C SER A 61 -7.14 4.87 -10.88
N GLY A 62 -6.52 5.16 -9.74
CA GLY A 62 -6.43 4.26 -8.59
C GLY A 62 -5.38 3.15 -8.75
N ILE A 63 -4.63 3.13 -9.85
CA ILE A 63 -3.57 2.14 -10.15
C ILE A 63 -2.31 2.83 -10.65
N ILE A 64 -1.14 2.30 -10.30
CA ILE A 64 0.16 2.76 -10.81
C ILE A 64 1.00 1.57 -11.27
N ASP A 65 1.93 1.83 -12.20
CA ASP A 65 2.92 0.85 -12.64
C ASP A 65 3.97 0.57 -11.54
N MET A 66 4.66 -0.57 -11.66
CA MET A 66 5.62 -0.98 -10.63
C MET A 66 6.86 -0.11 -10.54
N HIS A 67 7.32 0.54 -11.63
CA HIS A 67 8.44 1.47 -11.56
C HIS A 67 8.09 2.72 -10.75
N SER A 68 6.88 3.24 -10.96
CA SER A 68 6.28 4.32 -10.20
C SER A 68 6.13 3.94 -8.72
N PHE A 69 5.64 2.74 -8.42
CA PHE A 69 5.53 2.22 -7.06
C PHE A 69 6.89 2.04 -6.37
N GLU A 70 7.88 1.45 -7.04
CA GLU A 70 9.24 1.26 -6.54
C GLU A 70 9.87 2.58 -6.12
N SER A 71 9.78 3.58 -7.00
CA SER A 71 10.32 4.92 -6.75
C SER A 71 9.61 5.60 -5.57
N MET A 72 8.28 5.50 -5.52
CA MET A 72 7.46 6.02 -4.43
C MET A 72 7.83 5.39 -3.08
N LEU A 73 7.84 4.06 -3.03
CA LEU A 73 8.13 3.30 -1.83
C LEU A 73 9.55 3.58 -1.33
N ALA A 74 10.53 3.56 -2.22
CA ALA A 74 11.92 3.86 -1.91
C ALA A 74 12.10 5.25 -1.31
N SER A 75 11.38 6.24 -1.84
CA SER A 75 11.37 7.60 -1.30
C SER A 75 10.73 7.67 0.10
N ILE A 76 9.66 6.92 0.37
CA ILE A 76 8.97 6.97 1.67
C ILE A 76 9.80 6.30 2.76
N ILE A 77 10.35 5.12 2.48
CA ILE A 77 11.14 4.35 3.46
C ILE A 77 12.63 4.68 3.44
N ASN A 78 13.02 5.76 2.74
CA ASN A 78 14.37 6.31 2.67
C ASN A 78 15.45 5.29 2.25
N VAL A 79 15.19 4.55 1.16
CA VAL A 79 16.16 3.60 0.58
C VAL A 79 16.40 3.88 -0.89
N HIS A 80 17.47 3.29 -1.43
CA HIS A 80 17.67 3.29 -2.88
C HIS A 80 16.60 2.43 -3.58
N PRO A 81 16.04 2.85 -4.74
CA PRO A 81 15.02 2.08 -5.46
C PRO A 81 15.45 0.65 -5.83
N ASN A 82 16.72 0.48 -6.21
CA ASN A 82 17.31 -0.84 -6.51
C ASN A 82 17.82 -1.59 -5.26
N SER A 83 17.44 -1.19 -4.05
CA SER A 83 17.90 -1.87 -2.83
C SER A 83 17.27 -3.25 -2.68
N PHE A 84 17.97 -4.12 -1.94
CA PHE A 84 17.45 -5.45 -1.61
C PHE A 84 16.13 -5.40 -0.82
N ILE A 85 15.90 -4.33 -0.05
CA ILE A 85 14.65 -4.12 0.70
C ILE A 85 13.47 -3.99 -0.26
N ILE A 86 13.59 -3.16 -1.30
CA ILE A 86 12.55 -2.99 -2.32
C ILE A 86 12.28 -4.30 -3.06
N GLN A 87 13.33 -5.00 -3.49
CA GLN A 87 13.19 -6.31 -4.15
C GLN A 87 12.47 -7.34 -3.25
N LYS A 88 12.81 -7.36 -1.96
CA LYS A 88 12.18 -8.24 -0.98
C LYS A 88 10.70 -7.90 -0.80
N ILE A 89 10.34 -6.62 -0.78
CA ILE A 89 8.94 -6.18 -0.67
C ILE A 89 8.16 -6.69 -1.88
N ILE A 90 8.61 -6.39 -3.09
CA ILE A 90 7.94 -6.78 -4.34
C ILE A 90 7.76 -8.30 -4.42
N GLY A 91 8.81 -9.06 -4.07
CA GLY A 91 8.75 -10.51 -4.03
C GLY A 91 7.69 -11.06 -3.05
N ASN A 92 7.52 -10.41 -1.89
CA ASN A 92 6.49 -10.80 -0.92
C ASN A 92 5.08 -10.39 -1.33
N LEU A 93 4.93 -9.37 -2.17
CA LEU A 93 3.65 -9.01 -2.78
C LEU A 93 3.25 -9.96 -3.93
N SER A 94 4.11 -10.90 -4.31
CA SER A 94 3.93 -11.78 -5.49
C SER A 94 3.69 -10.98 -6.78
N LYS A 95 4.37 -9.83 -6.93
CA LYS A 95 4.31 -8.95 -8.09
C LYS A 95 5.58 -9.05 -8.93
N SER A 96 5.43 -8.80 -10.22
CA SER A 96 6.49 -8.70 -11.23
C SER A 96 6.60 -7.26 -11.76
N LYS A 97 7.63 -6.95 -12.55
CA LYS A 97 7.85 -5.58 -13.07
C LYS A 97 6.79 -5.10 -14.05
N ASP A 98 6.11 -6.02 -14.71
CA ASP A 98 5.09 -5.72 -15.72
C ASP A 98 3.68 -5.60 -15.10
N ASP A 99 3.56 -5.86 -13.79
CA ASP A 99 2.30 -5.72 -13.07
C ASP A 99 1.99 -4.25 -12.72
N THR A 100 0.81 -4.04 -12.15
CA THR A 100 0.38 -2.79 -11.54
C THR A 100 0.05 -3.00 -10.06
N ILE A 101 0.00 -1.89 -9.31
CA ILE A 101 -0.47 -1.89 -7.93
C ILE A 101 -1.54 -0.81 -7.74
N SER A 102 -2.63 -1.19 -7.08
CA SER A 102 -3.74 -0.30 -6.74
C SER A 102 -3.52 0.42 -5.41
N GLY A 103 -4.22 1.53 -5.21
CA GLY A 103 -4.23 2.23 -3.93
C GLY A 103 -4.72 1.34 -2.78
N VAL A 104 -5.67 0.44 -3.05
CA VAL A 104 -6.19 -0.53 -2.07
C VAL A 104 -5.10 -1.54 -1.67
N GLU A 105 -4.33 -2.04 -2.63
CA GLU A 105 -3.18 -2.92 -2.34
C GLU A 105 -2.11 -2.18 -1.53
N VAL A 106 -1.78 -0.93 -1.87
CA VAL A 106 -0.84 -0.12 -1.09
C VAL A 106 -1.34 -0.01 0.35
N LEU A 107 -2.59 0.40 0.55
CA LEU A 107 -3.21 0.53 1.88
C LEU A 107 -3.15 -0.76 2.69
N ALA A 108 -3.50 -1.89 2.07
CA ALA A 108 -3.48 -3.20 2.72
C ALA A 108 -2.08 -3.56 3.24
N TYR A 109 -1.02 -3.14 2.55
CA TYR A 109 0.34 -3.57 2.83
C TYR A 109 1.22 -2.52 3.53
N ILE A 110 0.72 -1.33 3.88
CA ILE A 110 1.45 -0.31 4.66
C ILE A 110 2.09 -0.90 5.93
N PRO A 111 1.35 -1.64 6.79
CA PRO A 111 1.90 -2.40 7.90
C PRO A 111 3.21 -3.14 7.60
N TYR A 112 3.21 -3.87 6.49
CA TYR A 112 4.35 -4.65 6.06
C TYR A 112 5.49 -3.74 5.59
N PHE A 113 5.22 -2.73 4.75
CA PHE A 113 6.24 -1.80 4.25
C PHE A 113 7.00 -1.11 5.38
N VAL A 114 6.28 -0.64 6.40
CA VAL A 114 6.86 0.03 7.57
C VAL A 114 7.69 -0.95 8.41
N SER A 115 7.26 -2.20 8.54
CA SER A 115 7.98 -3.21 9.34
C SER A 115 9.34 -3.63 8.75
N VAL A 116 9.47 -3.55 7.41
CA VAL A 116 10.69 -3.94 6.69
C VAL A 116 11.53 -2.75 6.25
N ALA A 117 11.01 -1.54 6.40
CA ALA A 117 11.78 -0.32 6.25
C ALA A 117 13.02 -0.39 7.15
N PRO A 118 14.16 0.17 6.72
CA PRO A 118 15.30 0.33 7.62
C PRO A 118 14.81 1.01 8.89
N LYS A 119 15.06 0.36 10.02
CA LYS A 119 15.01 1.05 11.30
C LYS A 119 16.28 1.90 11.33
N ASP A 120 16.26 3.08 10.73
CA ASP A 120 17.32 4.04 10.97
C ASP A 120 17.26 4.40 12.47
N THR A 121 18.27 3.89 13.19
CA THR A 121 18.91 4.32 14.45
C THR A 121 18.12 5.15 15.45
#